data_AF-A0A2G2N0X4-F1
#
_entry.id   AF-A0A2G2N0X4-F1
#
_cell.length_a   1.000
_cell.length_b   1.000
_cell.length_c   1.000
_cell.angle_alpha   90.00
_cell.angle_beta   90.00
_cell.angle_gamma   90.00
#
_symmetry.space_group_name_H-M   'P 1'
#
loop_
_entity.id
_entity.type
_entity.pdbx_description
1 polymer ?
#
loop_
_entity_poly.entity_id
_entity_poly.type
_entity_poly.pdbx_seq_one_letter_code
_entity_poly.pdbx_strand_id
1 'polypeptide(L)'
;MVEKDENYEFPWGFHIGDLRKGHDTIPLYTVSNDGGFCLLYDKVSEAKADKLLESLCLELLSTMPPESLRVDLFDFGKKKFYNLSPLQYIQLYKTAYTSEMMLTLFEELEETVISRHQEFLCCNRPTISEHNQKSKLKKMYHLVLINLENFPTEEFDLRRIKNFVESASQAGVYIIAFGNLEIEQSESKTTQALLEYFKKIRVTEGEFAITEEIFEFVELLEDHRFESLDLDKGALMQRTFTNANLESFLDPENIKLEKNTKVK
;
A
#
# COMPACT_ATOMS: atom_id res chain seq x y z
N MET A 1 -0.36 -20.94 25.23
CA MET A 1 -0.50 -19.61 24.60
C MET A 1 -1.94 -19.49 24.16
N VAL A 2 -2.65 -18.47 24.63
CA VAL A 2 -3.97 -18.16 24.07
C VAL A 2 -3.69 -17.59 22.69
N GLU A 3 -4.03 -18.32 21.62
CA GLU A 3 -4.07 -17.74 20.28
C GLU A 3 -5.05 -16.57 20.38
N LYS A 4 -4.53 -15.34 20.42
CA LYS A 4 -5.36 -14.19 20.06
C LYS A 4 -5.75 -14.47 18.61
N ASP A 5 -7.04 -14.47 18.32
CA ASP A 5 -7.51 -14.35 16.93
C ASP A 5 -6.98 -13.01 16.41
N GLU A 6 -5.79 -13.05 15.83
CA GLU A 6 -5.22 -11.91 15.14
C GLU A 6 -6.03 -11.70 13.87
N ASN A 7 -6.60 -10.50 13.73
CA ASN A 7 -7.36 -10.18 12.54
C ASN A 7 -6.39 -10.01 11.35
N TYR A 8 -6.34 -11.03 10.47
CA TYR A 8 -5.53 -11.02 9.25
C TYR A 8 -6.28 -10.47 8.04
N GLU A 9 -7.39 -9.76 8.23
CA GLU A 9 -8.04 -9.00 7.16
C GLU A 9 -7.24 -7.74 6.83
N PHE A 10 -7.16 -7.44 5.53
CA PHE A 10 -6.77 -6.11 5.12
C PHE A 10 -7.82 -5.09 5.60
N PRO A 11 -7.44 -3.88 6.03
CA PRO A 11 -8.39 -2.88 6.50
C PRO A 11 -9.48 -2.58 5.47
N TRP A 12 -10.67 -2.25 5.97
CA TRP A 12 -11.83 -1.93 5.14
C TRP A 12 -11.61 -0.70 4.24
N GLY A 13 -10.63 0.14 4.57
CA GLY A 13 -10.29 1.32 3.80
C GLY A 13 -8.91 1.89 4.10
N PHE A 14 -8.47 2.81 3.25
CA PHE A 14 -7.26 3.60 3.42
C PHE A 14 -7.60 4.89 4.14
N HIS A 15 -7.05 5.10 5.33
CA HIS A 15 -7.20 6.35 6.06
C HIS A 15 -6.43 7.45 5.32
N ILE A 16 -7.14 8.45 4.79
CA ILE A 16 -6.50 9.55 4.03
C ILE A 16 -6.41 10.85 4.81
N GLY A 17 -7.10 10.95 5.94
CA GLY A 17 -7.08 12.11 6.83
C GLY A 17 -8.34 12.21 7.69
N ASP A 18 -8.52 13.35 8.33
CA ASP A 18 -9.63 13.64 9.23
C ASP A 18 -10.47 14.83 8.74
N LEU A 19 -11.78 14.78 8.97
CA LEU A 19 -12.66 15.95 8.98
C LEU A 19 -12.71 16.53 10.39
N ARG A 20 -12.41 17.82 10.53
CA ARG A 20 -12.34 18.49 11.84
C ARG A 20 -13.28 19.66 11.97
N LYS A 21 -13.96 19.72 13.11
CA LYS A 21 -14.82 20.83 13.53
C LYS A 21 -14.70 21.06 15.04
N GLY A 22 -13.93 22.07 15.43
CA GLY A 22 -13.65 22.32 16.85
C GLY A 22 -12.85 21.17 17.47
N HIS A 23 -13.48 20.41 18.38
CA HIS A 23 -12.90 19.20 18.98
C HIS A 23 -13.36 17.90 18.31
N ASP A 24 -14.34 17.98 17.41
CA ASP A 24 -14.86 16.82 16.71
C ASP A 24 -13.91 16.44 15.57
N THR A 25 -13.61 15.14 15.48
CA THR A 25 -12.72 14.55 14.47
C THR A 25 -13.39 13.31 13.90
N ILE A 26 -13.57 13.28 12.58
CA ILE A 26 -14.16 12.15 11.85
C ILE A 26 -13.11 11.63 10.87
N PRO A 27 -12.60 10.39 11.03
CA PRO A 27 -11.61 9.86 10.12
C PRO A 27 -12.25 9.54 8.77
N LEU A 28 -11.54 9.89 7.69
CA LEU A 28 -11.98 9.74 6.32
C LEU A 28 -11.17 8.62 5.66
N TYR A 29 -11.87 7.64 5.12
CA TYR A 29 -11.29 6.49 4.45
C TYR A 29 -11.75 6.38 3.01
N THR A 30 -10.86 5.98 2.10
CA THR A 30 -11.28 5.38 0.82
C THR A 30 -11.51 3.89 0.99
N VAL A 31 -12.46 3.30 0.28
CA VAL A 31 -12.79 1.87 0.45
C VAL A 31 -11.74 0.97 -0.20
N SER A 32 -11.28 -0.06 0.49
CA SER A 32 -10.25 -0.97 -0.04
C SER A 32 -10.78 -1.91 -1.14
N ASN A 33 -12.10 -2.07 -1.24
CA ASN A 33 -12.77 -2.84 -2.29
C ASN A 33 -12.50 -2.29 -3.71
N ASP A 34 -12.17 -0.99 -3.83
CA ASP A 34 -11.78 -0.38 -5.10
C ASP A 34 -10.37 -0.81 -5.54
N GLY A 35 -9.67 -1.59 -4.72
CA GLY A 35 -8.30 -2.04 -4.97
C GLY A 35 -7.24 -0.96 -4.76
N GLY A 36 -7.64 0.28 -4.45
CA GLY A 36 -6.76 1.40 -4.21
C GLY A 36 -7.28 2.69 -4.85
N PHE A 37 -6.39 3.64 -5.11
CA PHE A 37 -6.75 4.97 -5.63
C PHE A 37 -5.59 5.63 -6.37
N CYS A 38 -5.89 6.67 -7.15
CA CYS A 38 -4.92 7.57 -7.76
C CYS A 38 -4.78 8.84 -6.91
N LEU A 39 -3.56 9.21 -6.50
CA LEU A 39 -3.24 10.49 -5.86
C LEU A 39 -2.52 11.41 -6.84
N LEU A 40 -3.23 12.40 -7.37
CA LEU A 40 -2.69 13.35 -8.33
C LEU A 40 -2.45 14.69 -7.65
N TYR A 41 -1.30 15.32 -7.90
CA TYR A 41 -0.94 16.57 -7.23
C TYR A 41 -0.31 17.58 -8.18
N ASP A 42 -0.45 18.87 -7.88
CA ASP A 42 0.39 19.88 -8.50
C ASP A 42 1.78 19.91 -7.86
N LYS A 43 2.72 20.60 -8.52
CA LYS A 43 4.11 20.67 -8.08
C LYS A 43 4.28 21.25 -6.67
N VAL A 44 3.43 22.20 -6.26
CA VAL A 44 3.53 22.81 -4.93
C VAL A 44 3.01 21.86 -3.83
N SER A 45 2.16 20.90 -4.20
CA SER A 45 1.57 19.92 -3.29
C SER A 45 2.34 18.60 -3.18
N GLU A 46 3.39 18.40 -3.98
CA GLU A 46 4.18 17.15 -4.01
C GLU A 46 4.63 16.71 -2.60
N ALA A 47 5.20 17.62 -1.81
CA ALA A 47 5.65 17.30 -0.45
C ALA A 47 4.49 16.90 0.49
N LYS A 48 3.28 17.43 0.27
CA LYS A 48 2.09 17.08 1.06
C LYS A 48 1.57 15.71 0.65
N ALA A 49 1.56 15.41 -0.65
CA ALA A 49 1.20 14.09 -1.17
C ALA A 49 2.17 13.00 -0.71
N ASP A 50 3.48 13.24 -0.79
CA ASP A 50 4.51 12.30 -0.32
C ASP A 50 4.36 12.00 1.18
N LYS A 51 4.06 13.02 2.00
CA LYS A 51 3.79 12.85 3.44
C LYS A 51 2.57 11.98 3.72
N LEU A 52 1.49 12.18 2.97
CA LEU A 52 0.27 11.36 3.07
C LEU A 52 0.60 9.90 2.75
N LEU A 53 1.22 9.64 1.59
CA LEU A 53 1.58 8.29 1.16
C LEU A 53 2.48 7.59 2.19
N GLU A 54 3.52 8.27 2.69
CA GLU A 54 4.41 7.70 3.68
C GLU A 54 3.69 7.40 5.01
N SER A 55 2.82 8.31 5.46
CA SER A 55 2.04 8.11 6.69
C SER A 55 1.06 6.95 6.58
N LEU A 56 0.37 6.84 5.44
CA LEU A 56 -0.57 5.77 5.14
C LEU A 56 0.13 4.40 5.10
N CYS A 57 1.28 4.31 4.43
CA CYS A 57 2.06 3.07 4.39
C CYS A 57 2.50 2.62 5.80
N LEU A 58 3.01 3.56 6.60
CA LEU A 58 3.47 3.27 7.97
C LEU A 58 2.31 2.91 8.90
N GLU A 59 1.16 3.59 8.77
CA GLU A 59 -0.04 3.27 9.53
C GLU A 59 -0.51 1.83 9.24
N LEU A 60 -0.64 1.45 7.96
CA LEU A 60 -1.01 0.10 7.56
C LEU A 60 -0.02 -0.94 8.09
N LEU A 61 1.29 -0.72 7.91
CA LEU A 61 2.32 -1.64 8.43
C LEU A 61 2.29 -1.77 9.96
N SER A 62 1.94 -0.71 10.68
CA SER A 62 1.92 -0.70 12.16
C SER A 62 0.64 -1.32 12.75
N THR A 63 -0.43 -1.42 11.96
CA THR A 63 -1.75 -1.92 12.38
C THR A 63 -1.97 -3.37 11.97
N MET A 64 -1.42 -3.76 10.82
CA MET A 64 -1.47 -5.12 10.29
C MET A 64 -0.65 -6.09 11.14
N PRO A 65 -1.02 -7.39 11.19
CA PRO A 65 -0.20 -8.41 11.81
C PRO A 65 1.23 -8.43 11.27
N PRO A 66 2.23 -8.85 12.07
CA PRO A 66 3.63 -8.89 11.65
C PRO A 66 3.82 -9.68 10.34
N GLU A 67 4.65 -9.16 9.45
CA GLU A 67 4.98 -9.79 8.15
C GLU A 67 3.78 -10.10 7.25
N SER A 68 2.59 -9.55 7.56
CA SER A 68 1.38 -9.77 6.78
C SER A 68 1.20 -8.76 5.65
N LEU A 69 1.97 -7.67 5.61
CA LEU A 69 1.91 -6.66 4.57
C LEU A 69 3.33 -6.28 4.12
N ARG A 70 3.53 -6.16 2.81
CA ARG A 70 4.71 -5.56 2.20
C ARG A 70 4.33 -4.35 1.36
N VAL A 71 5.15 -3.31 1.38
CA VAL A 71 5.03 -2.14 0.52
C VAL A 71 6.01 -2.28 -0.65
N ASP A 72 5.50 -2.21 -1.87
CA ASP A 72 6.27 -2.36 -3.11
C ASP A 72 6.19 -1.04 -3.90
N LEU A 73 7.32 -0.33 -4.10
CA LEU A 73 7.37 0.97 -4.79
C LEU A 73 7.99 0.84 -6.19
N PHE A 74 7.28 1.36 -7.19
CA PHE A 74 7.79 1.64 -8.53
C PHE A 74 8.16 3.13 -8.63
N ASP A 75 9.44 3.47 -8.51
CA ASP A 75 9.91 4.86 -8.67
C ASP A 75 11.38 4.95 -9.11
N PHE A 76 11.64 5.57 -10.27
CA PHE A 76 12.99 5.92 -10.76
C PHE A 76 13.52 7.25 -10.22
N GLY A 77 12.71 7.97 -9.44
CA GLY A 77 13.00 9.29 -8.96
C GLY A 77 14.03 9.34 -7.84
N LYS A 78 14.18 10.55 -7.30
CA LYS A 78 14.93 10.75 -6.05
C LYS A 78 14.24 9.99 -4.94
N LYS A 79 15.02 9.50 -3.97
CA LYS A 79 14.49 8.86 -2.76
C LYS A 79 13.53 9.80 -2.02
N LYS A 80 12.23 9.46 -1.96
CA LYS A 80 11.16 10.24 -1.31
C LYS A 80 10.82 9.75 0.11
N PHE A 81 10.61 8.44 0.27
CA PHE A 81 10.11 7.85 1.52
C PHE A 81 11.25 7.39 2.44
N TYR A 82 11.83 8.35 3.16
CA TYR A 82 12.97 8.11 4.06
C TYR A 82 12.61 7.24 5.26
N ASN A 83 11.39 7.34 5.80
CA ASN A 83 10.93 6.57 6.96
C ASN A 83 10.54 5.14 6.59
N LEU A 84 10.20 4.87 5.32
CA LEU A 84 10.01 3.49 4.83
C LEU A 84 11.34 2.78 4.57
N SER A 85 12.41 3.52 4.29
CA SER A 85 13.69 2.95 3.85
C SER A 85 14.32 1.93 4.83
N PRO A 86 14.29 2.14 6.16
CA PRO A 86 14.78 1.14 7.11
C PRO A 86 14.03 -0.21 7.03
N LEU A 87 12.80 -0.23 6.53
CA LEU A 87 11.97 -1.44 6.43
C LEU A 87 12.43 -2.37 5.30
N GLN A 88 13.33 -1.92 4.42
CA GLN A 88 13.97 -2.78 3.40
C GLN A 88 14.79 -3.91 4.05
N TYR A 89 15.44 -3.65 5.19
CA TYR A 89 16.29 -4.64 5.87
C TYR A 89 15.50 -5.83 6.41
N ILE A 90 14.20 -5.67 6.65
CA ILE A 90 13.28 -6.72 7.09
C ILE A 90 12.26 -7.10 5.99
N GLN A 91 12.52 -6.72 4.75
CA GLN A 91 11.73 -7.10 3.57
C GLN A 91 10.26 -6.64 3.59
N LEU A 92 9.90 -5.66 4.43
CA LEU A 92 8.56 -5.06 4.45
C LEU A 92 8.42 -3.90 3.47
N TYR A 93 9.52 -3.44 2.88
CA TYR A 93 9.53 -2.42 1.84
C TYR A 93 10.50 -2.82 0.72
N LYS A 94 10.07 -2.74 -0.54
CA LYS A 94 10.90 -2.98 -1.72
C LYS A 94 10.72 -1.80 -2.69
N THR A 95 11.82 -1.36 -3.30
CA THR A 95 11.79 -0.30 -4.31
C THR A 95 12.41 -0.80 -5.60
N ALA A 96 11.65 -0.71 -6.69
CA ALA A 96 12.14 -0.92 -8.04
C ALA A 96 12.48 0.44 -8.66
N TYR A 97 13.76 0.66 -8.93
CA TYR A 97 14.31 1.94 -9.40
C TYR A 97 15.06 1.86 -10.74
N THR A 98 14.97 0.72 -11.44
CA THR A 98 15.37 0.57 -12.86
C THR A 98 14.29 -0.16 -13.65
N SER A 99 14.23 0.01 -14.98
CA SER A 99 13.25 -0.72 -15.83
C SER A 99 13.27 -2.22 -15.58
N GLU A 100 14.46 -2.82 -15.51
CA GLU A 100 14.61 -4.25 -15.22
C GLU A 100 14.03 -4.65 -13.86
N MET A 101 14.29 -3.86 -12.82
CA MET A 101 13.74 -4.13 -11.49
C MET A 101 12.22 -3.95 -11.46
N MET A 102 11.68 -2.97 -12.19
CA MET A 102 10.25 -2.76 -12.28
C MET A 102 9.56 -3.90 -13.03
N LEU A 103 10.11 -4.33 -14.18
CA LEU A 103 9.60 -5.48 -14.91
C LEU A 103 9.59 -6.74 -14.02
N THR A 104 10.71 -6.99 -13.32
CA THR A 104 10.83 -8.13 -12.39
C THR A 104 9.79 -8.05 -11.26
N LEU A 105 9.65 -6.89 -10.62
CA LEU A 105 8.68 -6.71 -9.53
C LEU A 105 7.23 -6.84 -10.01
N PHE A 106 6.93 -6.33 -11.21
CA PHE A 106 5.61 -6.49 -11.82
C PHE A 106 5.31 -7.96 -12.11
N GLU A 107 6.27 -8.71 -12.65
CA GLU A 107 6.15 -10.15 -12.90
C GLU A 107 5.92 -10.95 -11.61
N GLU A 108 6.65 -10.65 -10.54
CA GLU A 108 6.45 -11.26 -9.21
C GLU A 108 5.03 -11.01 -8.67
N LEU A 109 4.52 -9.77 -8.80
CA LEU A 109 3.18 -9.41 -8.36
C LEU A 109 2.11 -10.09 -9.24
N GLU A 110 2.31 -10.14 -10.54
CA GLU A 110 1.41 -10.82 -11.48
C GLU A 110 1.34 -12.33 -11.20
N GLU A 111 2.48 -12.99 -10.99
CA GLU A 111 2.53 -14.40 -10.59
C GLU A 111 1.80 -14.62 -9.25
N THR A 112 1.97 -13.70 -8.31
CA THR A 112 1.24 -13.73 -7.03
C THR A 112 -0.28 -13.64 -7.24
N VAL A 113 -0.75 -12.74 -8.10
CA VAL A 113 -2.18 -12.61 -8.42
C VAL A 113 -2.70 -13.89 -9.10
N ILE A 114 -2.00 -14.38 -10.13
CA ILE A 114 -2.39 -15.57 -10.90
C ILE A 114 -2.43 -16.81 -10.01
N SER A 115 -1.37 -17.08 -9.25
CA SER A 115 -1.29 -18.24 -8.36
C SER A 115 -2.39 -18.21 -7.30
N ARG A 116 -2.70 -17.04 -6.72
CA ARG A 116 -3.79 -16.94 -5.73
C ARG A 116 -5.15 -17.26 -6.34
N HIS A 117 -5.44 -16.75 -7.53
CA HIS A 117 -6.67 -17.07 -8.27
C HIS A 117 -6.77 -18.55 -8.65
N GLN A 118 -5.65 -19.21 -8.93
CA GLN A 118 -5.63 -20.64 -9.27
C GLN A 118 -5.68 -21.57 -8.05
N GLU A 119 -5.04 -21.19 -6.95
CA GLU A 119 -4.79 -22.08 -5.81
C GLU A 119 -5.71 -21.84 -4.61
N PHE A 120 -6.06 -20.57 -4.32
CA PHE A 120 -6.75 -20.22 -3.09
C PHE A 120 -8.15 -19.66 -3.31
N LEU A 121 -8.31 -18.83 -4.36
CA LEU A 121 -9.57 -18.16 -4.60
C LEU A 121 -10.53 -19.08 -5.33
N CYS A 122 -11.71 -19.26 -4.75
CA CYS A 122 -12.77 -20.08 -5.31
C CYS A 122 -14.11 -19.54 -4.86
N CYS A 123 -15.22 -20.13 -5.34
CA CYS A 123 -16.57 -19.65 -5.04
C CYS A 123 -16.87 -19.50 -3.52
N ASN A 124 -16.16 -20.24 -2.66
CA ASN A 124 -16.36 -20.22 -1.20
C ASN A 124 -15.34 -19.34 -0.43
N ARG A 125 -14.36 -18.80 -1.15
CA ARG A 125 -13.27 -17.91 -0.67
C ARG A 125 -12.86 -16.97 -1.81
N PRO A 126 -13.72 -16.02 -2.23
CA PRO A 126 -13.46 -15.17 -3.39
C PRO A 126 -12.31 -14.19 -3.19
N THR A 127 -11.90 -13.90 -1.95
CA THR A 127 -10.82 -12.96 -1.63
C THR A 127 -9.74 -13.57 -0.75
N ILE A 128 -8.54 -13.01 -0.82
CA ILE A 128 -7.44 -13.41 0.04
C ILE A 128 -7.77 -13.13 1.51
N SER A 129 -8.56 -12.10 1.81
CA SER A 129 -8.99 -11.77 3.17
C SER A 129 -9.79 -12.92 3.77
N GLU A 130 -10.75 -13.45 3.01
CA GLU A 130 -11.51 -14.63 3.44
C GLU A 130 -10.64 -15.88 3.60
N HIS A 131 -9.68 -16.09 2.69
CA HIS A 131 -8.71 -17.18 2.84
C HIS A 131 -7.88 -17.01 4.12
N ASN A 132 -7.36 -15.80 4.36
CA ASN A 132 -6.55 -15.48 5.52
C ASN A 132 -7.32 -15.60 6.83
N GLN A 133 -8.62 -15.32 6.87
CA GLN A 133 -9.42 -15.59 8.06
C GLN A 133 -9.55 -17.10 8.35
N LYS A 134 -9.81 -17.90 7.31
CA LYS A 134 -10.14 -19.33 7.45
C LYS A 134 -8.92 -20.26 7.47
N SER A 135 -7.79 -19.84 6.91
CA SER A 135 -6.58 -20.65 6.72
C SER A 135 -5.61 -20.53 7.89
N LYS A 136 -4.90 -21.61 8.22
CA LYS A 136 -3.74 -21.57 9.12
C LYS A 136 -2.51 -20.98 8.43
N LEU A 137 -2.37 -21.19 7.13
CA LEU A 137 -1.31 -20.62 6.31
C LEU A 137 -1.81 -19.30 5.74
N LYS A 138 -1.47 -18.21 6.44
CA LYS A 138 -1.76 -16.84 6.03
C LYS A 138 -0.88 -16.45 4.85
N LYS A 139 -1.38 -15.57 3.99
CA LYS A 139 -0.69 -15.02 2.83
C LYS A 139 -0.53 -13.53 3.00
N MET A 140 0.67 -13.04 2.68
CA MET A 140 1.03 -11.64 2.76
C MET A 140 0.22 -10.78 1.77
N TYR A 141 -0.20 -9.60 2.18
CA TYR A 141 -0.76 -8.57 1.32
C TYR A 141 0.34 -7.71 0.71
N HIS A 142 0.04 -7.08 -0.42
CA HIS A 142 0.93 -6.14 -1.08
C HIS A 142 0.24 -4.79 -1.20
N LEU A 143 0.90 -3.74 -0.72
CA LEU A 143 0.55 -2.36 -1.04
C LEU A 143 1.55 -1.84 -2.06
N VAL A 144 1.08 -1.58 -3.27
CA VAL A 144 1.90 -1.20 -4.41
C VAL A 144 1.77 0.30 -4.64
N LEU A 145 2.86 1.02 -4.53
CA LEU A 145 2.94 2.44 -4.89
C LEU A 145 3.48 2.56 -6.31
N ILE A 146 2.73 3.19 -7.22
CA ILE A 146 3.15 3.37 -8.61
C ILE A 146 3.32 4.86 -8.90
N ASN A 147 4.56 5.32 -9.05
CA ASN A 147 4.83 6.66 -9.57
C ASN A 147 4.55 6.67 -11.08
N LEU A 148 3.42 7.21 -11.50
CA LEU A 148 2.98 7.23 -12.90
C LEU A 148 3.89 8.05 -13.81
N GLU A 149 4.69 8.97 -13.27
CA GLU A 149 5.67 9.74 -14.05
C GLU A 149 6.87 8.88 -14.45
N ASN A 150 7.16 7.82 -13.69
CA ASN A 150 8.34 6.98 -13.84
C ASN A 150 8.02 5.52 -14.21
N PHE A 151 6.76 5.11 -14.17
CA PHE A 151 6.36 3.74 -14.48
C PHE A 151 6.58 3.45 -15.98
N PRO A 152 7.27 2.37 -16.38
CA PRO A 152 7.63 2.08 -17.77
C PRO A 152 6.44 1.50 -18.52
N THR A 153 5.43 2.34 -18.74
CA THR A 153 4.12 2.00 -19.32
C THR A 153 4.23 1.40 -20.72
N GLU A 154 5.27 1.77 -21.46
CA GLU A 154 5.55 1.29 -22.81
C GLU A 154 6.13 -0.14 -22.85
N GLU A 155 6.64 -0.65 -21.73
CA GLU A 155 7.16 -2.02 -21.61
C GLU A 155 6.05 -3.04 -21.31
N PHE A 156 4.85 -2.56 -20.93
CA PHE A 156 3.72 -3.40 -20.56
C PHE A 156 2.59 -3.36 -21.60
N ASP A 157 2.13 -4.54 -22.00
CA ASP A 157 0.92 -4.65 -22.81
C ASP A 157 -0.32 -4.14 -22.04
N LEU A 158 -1.15 -3.35 -22.71
CA LEU A 158 -2.35 -2.75 -22.12
C LEU A 158 -3.30 -3.78 -21.50
N ARG A 159 -3.49 -4.94 -22.15
CA ARG A 159 -4.38 -5.99 -21.65
C ARG A 159 -3.81 -6.61 -20.37
N ARG A 160 -2.48 -6.76 -20.31
CA ARG A 160 -1.78 -7.24 -19.11
C ARG A 160 -2.07 -6.36 -17.90
N ILE A 161 -1.96 -5.04 -18.07
CA ILE A 161 -2.23 -4.06 -17.00
C ILE A 161 -3.70 -4.09 -16.58
N LYS A 162 -4.64 -4.10 -17.53
CA LYS A 162 -6.08 -4.19 -17.22
C LYS A 162 -6.42 -5.44 -16.41
N ASN A 163 -5.99 -6.60 -16.88
CA ASN A 163 -6.22 -7.86 -16.18
C ASN A 163 -5.61 -7.85 -14.76
N PHE A 164 -4.41 -7.26 -14.63
CA PHE A 164 -3.73 -7.14 -13.35
C PHE A 164 -4.54 -6.29 -12.36
N VAL A 165 -4.92 -5.06 -12.71
CA VAL A 165 -5.65 -4.17 -11.79
C VAL A 165 -7.05 -4.69 -11.44
N GLU A 166 -7.73 -5.33 -12.40
CA GLU A 166 -9.05 -5.95 -12.19
C GLU A 166 -9.02 -7.13 -11.21
N SER A 167 -7.89 -7.85 -11.16
CA SER A 167 -7.75 -9.07 -10.36
C SER A 167 -6.97 -8.89 -9.05
N ALA A 168 -6.23 -7.78 -8.94
CA ALA A 168 -5.26 -7.51 -7.88
C ALA A 168 -5.89 -7.50 -6.48
N SER A 169 -6.98 -6.75 -6.29
CA SER A 169 -7.57 -6.51 -4.96
C SER A 169 -8.07 -7.80 -4.31
N GLN A 170 -8.77 -8.65 -5.06
CA GLN A 170 -9.23 -9.96 -4.60
C GLN A 170 -8.06 -10.87 -4.21
N ALA A 171 -6.94 -10.75 -4.92
CA ALA A 171 -5.71 -11.47 -4.62
C ALA A 171 -4.86 -10.80 -3.53
N GLY A 172 -5.28 -9.69 -2.91
CA GLY A 172 -4.55 -9.02 -1.83
C GLY A 172 -3.45 -8.07 -2.27
N VAL A 173 -3.50 -7.60 -3.51
CA VAL A 173 -2.61 -6.59 -4.04
C VAL A 173 -3.43 -5.31 -4.19
N TYR A 174 -3.06 -4.28 -3.44
CA TYR A 174 -3.71 -2.97 -3.46
C TYR A 174 -2.77 -1.93 -4.04
N ILE A 175 -3.27 -1.03 -4.88
CA ILE A 175 -2.45 -0.17 -5.72
C ILE A 175 -2.79 1.30 -5.46
N ILE A 176 -1.79 2.07 -5.04
CA ILE A 176 -1.87 3.53 -4.98
C ILE A 176 -0.99 4.09 -6.10
N ALA A 177 -1.62 4.52 -7.18
CA ALA A 177 -0.93 5.24 -8.23
C ALA A 177 -0.81 6.72 -7.85
N PHE A 178 0.30 7.36 -8.18
CA PHE A 178 0.50 8.77 -7.85
C PHE A 178 1.35 9.48 -8.91
N GLY A 179 1.21 10.80 -9.01
CA GLY A 179 2.02 11.61 -9.90
C GLY A 179 1.48 13.03 -10.08
N ASN A 180 2.20 13.83 -10.86
CA ASN A 180 1.75 15.17 -11.21
C ASN A 180 0.41 15.17 -11.97
N LEU A 181 -0.46 16.16 -11.74
CA LEU A 181 -1.73 16.34 -12.47
C LEU A 181 -1.59 16.35 -14.00
N GLU A 182 -0.45 16.79 -14.54
CA GLU A 182 -0.16 16.74 -15.98
C GLU A 182 -0.24 15.32 -16.55
N ILE A 183 -0.08 14.28 -15.72
CA ILE A 183 -0.18 12.87 -16.13
C ILE A 183 -1.57 12.50 -16.67
N GLU A 184 -2.63 13.26 -16.33
CA GLU A 184 -3.96 13.06 -16.89
C GLU A 184 -3.99 13.27 -18.41
N GLN A 185 -3.04 14.03 -18.95
CA GLN A 185 -2.91 14.28 -20.39
C GLN A 185 -1.95 13.29 -21.09
N SER A 186 -1.48 12.25 -20.40
CA SER A 186 -0.56 11.27 -20.96
C SER A 186 -1.14 10.58 -22.21
N GLU A 187 -0.33 10.46 -23.27
CA GLU A 187 -0.69 9.71 -24.47
C GLU A 187 -0.61 8.18 -24.26
N SER A 188 0.01 7.73 -23.16
CA SER A 188 0.18 6.31 -22.88
C SER A 188 -1.15 5.68 -22.48
N LYS A 189 -1.63 4.74 -23.29
CA LYS A 189 -2.89 4.01 -23.04
C LYS A 189 -2.85 3.23 -21.73
N THR A 190 -1.67 2.76 -21.33
CA THR A 190 -1.45 2.05 -20.08
C THR A 190 -1.64 2.98 -18.88
N THR A 191 -1.06 4.19 -18.91
CA THR A 191 -1.28 5.22 -17.89
C THR A 191 -2.76 5.59 -17.81
N GLN A 192 -3.41 5.81 -18.96
CA GLN A 192 -4.84 6.13 -19.00
C GLN A 192 -5.69 4.99 -18.40
N ALA A 193 -5.36 3.73 -18.68
CA ALA A 193 -6.07 2.61 -18.07
C ALA A 193 -5.94 2.57 -16.54
N LEU A 194 -4.77 2.90 -15.98
CA LEU A 194 -4.59 3.02 -14.53
C LEU A 194 -5.42 4.19 -13.96
N LEU A 195 -5.39 5.35 -14.63
CA LEU A 195 -6.14 6.53 -14.23
C LEU A 195 -7.66 6.35 -14.32
N GLU A 196 -8.15 5.58 -15.30
CA GLU A 196 -9.57 5.29 -15.49
C GLU A 196 -10.09 4.26 -14.47
N TYR A 197 -9.23 3.31 -14.06
CA TYR A 197 -9.63 2.25 -13.16
C TYR A 197 -9.78 2.73 -11.70
N PHE A 198 -8.85 3.57 -11.24
CA PHE A 198 -8.82 4.01 -9.84
C PHE A 198 -9.46 5.38 -9.65
N LYS A 199 -10.23 5.51 -8.56
CA LYS A 199 -10.75 6.80 -8.09
C LYS A 199 -9.63 7.80 -7.87
N LYS A 200 -9.87 9.08 -8.17
CA LYS A 200 -8.84 10.12 -8.17
C LYS A 200 -9.01 11.07 -6.99
N ILE A 201 -8.00 11.13 -6.13
CA ILE A 201 -7.82 12.20 -5.15
C ILE A 201 -6.88 13.23 -5.77
N ARG A 202 -7.32 14.48 -5.89
CA ARG A 202 -6.49 15.58 -6.43
C ARG A 202 -6.04 16.50 -5.31
N VAL A 203 -4.79 16.98 -5.40
CA VAL A 203 -4.22 17.96 -4.48
C VAL A 203 -3.73 19.16 -5.28
N THR A 204 -4.37 20.31 -5.09
CA THR A 204 -4.06 21.56 -5.80
C THR A 204 -3.87 22.67 -4.80
N GLU A 205 -2.79 23.44 -4.93
CA GLU A 205 -2.42 24.54 -4.04
C GLU A 205 -2.42 24.14 -2.55
N GLY A 206 -2.03 22.89 -2.28
CA GLY A 206 -2.01 22.30 -0.95
C GLY A 206 -3.36 21.81 -0.43
N GLU A 207 -4.46 21.96 -1.17
CA GLU A 207 -5.80 21.54 -0.75
C GLU A 207 -6.24 20.25 -1.46
N PHE A 208 -6.90 19.36 -0.71
CA PHE A 208 -7.38 18.08 -1.23
C PHE A 208 -8.81 18.24 -1.76
N ALA A 209 -9.04 17.82 -3.00
CA ALA A 209 -10.37 17.74 -3.59
C ALA A 209 -11.07 16.46 -3.11
N ILE A 210 -11.82 16.56 -2.02
CA ILE A 210 -12.68 15.49 -1.52
C ILE A 210 -14.03 15.56 -2.25
N THR A 211 -14.27 14.60 -3.13
CA THR A 211 -15.49 14.50 -3.96
C THR A 211 -16.41 13.39 -3.46
N GLU A 212 -17.66 13.35 -3.94
CA GLU A 212 -18.63 12.27 -3.64
C GLU A 212 -18.11 10.88 -4.01
N GLU A 213 -17.25 10.80 -5.02
CA GLU A 213 -16.59 9.56 -5.45
C GLU A 213 -15.66 9.00 -4.35
N ILE A 214 -14.99 9.89 -3.61
CA ILE A 214 -14.04 9.59 -2.55
C ILE A 214 -14.76 9.43 -1.20
N PHE A 215 -15.74 10.28 -0.92
CA PHE A 215 -16.45 10.33 0.34
C PHE A 215 -17.92 10.71 0.10
N GLU A 216 -18.83 9.79 0.40
CA GLU A 216 -20.26 9.94 0.06
C GLU A 216 -20.96 11.09 0.80
N PHE A 217 -20.45 11.51 1.96
CA PHE A 217 -21.03 12.57 2.80
C PHE A 217 -20.33 13.92 2.60
N VAL A 218 -20.15 14.36 1.35
CA VAL A 218 -19.46 15.63 1.03
C VAL A 218 -20.10 16.85 1.69
N GLU A 219 -21.38 16.80 2.06
CA GLU A 219 -22.06 17.86 2.81
C GLU A 219 -21.38 18.17 4.15
N LEU A 220 -20.67 17.22 4.75
CA LEU A 220 -19.89 17.45 5.96
C LEU A 220 -18.70 18.40 5.73
N LEU A 221 -18.27 18.61 4.49
CA LEU A 221 -17.22 19.57 4.14
C LEU A 221 -17.73 21.03 4.20
N GLU A 222 -19.04 21.25 4.32
CA GLU A 222 -19.59 22.61 4.50
C GLU A 222 -19.23 23.20 5.87
N ASP A 223 -19.09 22.34 6.89
CA ASP A 223 -18.84 22.74 8.27
C ASP A 223 -17.62 22.07 8.93
N HIS A 224 -16.99 21.11 8.27
CA HIS A 224 -15.72 20.50 8.67
C HIS A 224 -14.59 20.85 7.69
N ARG A 225 -13.38 21.00 8.23
CA ARG A 225 -12.16 21.14 7.44
C ARG A 225 -11.49 19.78 7.30
N PHE A 226 -11.11 19.41 6.07
CA PHE A 226 -10.27 18.24 5.85
C PHE A 226 -8.80 18.52 6.21
N GLU A 227 -8.21 17.64 7.01
CA GLU A 227 -6.79 17.59 7.32
C GLU A 227 -6.23 16.25 6.85
N SER A 228 -5.33 16.29 5.85
CA SER A 228 -4.68 15.09 5.32
C SER A 228 -3.85 14.38 6.38
N LEU A 229 -3.76 13.06 6.27
CA LEU A 229 -2.96 12.25 7.18
C LEU A 229 -1.48 12.71 7.21
N ASP A 230 -1.02 13.14 8.38
CA ASP A 230 0.39 13.42 8.68
C ASP A 230 0.68 12.91 10.10
N LEU A 231 0.98 11.61 10.19
CA LEU A 231 1.19 10.92 11.47
C LEU A 231 2.64 11.04 11.95
N ASP A 232 2.87 10.73 13.24
CA ASP A 232 4.21 10.56 13.80
C ASP A 232 4.86 9.30 13.21
N LYS A 233 5.61 9.50 12.12
CA LYS A 233 6.28 8.45 11.36
C LYS A 233 7.32 7.70 12.22
N GLY A 234 7.95 8.37 13.19
CA GLY A 234 8.91 7.75 14.10
C GLY A 234 8.24 6.75 15.02
N ALA A 235 7.12 7.13 15.63
CA ALA A 235 6.32 6.25 16.47
C ALA A 235 5.75 5.06 15.69
N LEU A 236 5.22 5.29 14.48
CA LEU A 236 4.70 4.22 13.62
C LEU A 236 5.80 3.24 13.20
N MET A 237 6.96 3.75 12.79
CA MET A 237 8.11 2.91 12.44
C MET A 237 8.57 2.06 13.63
N GLN A 238 8.67 2.64 14.83
CA GLN A 238 9.01 1.90 16.04
C GLN A 238 7.99 0.78 16.29
N ARG A 239 6.69 1.09 16.18
CA ARG A 239 5.62 0.10 16.33
C ARG A 239 5.73 -1.03 15.31
N THR A 240 6.00 -0.71 14.04
CA THR A 240 6.22 -1.72 12.98
C THR A 240 7.39 -2.65 13.33
N PHE A 241 8.50 -2.11 13.83
CA PHE A 241 9.64 -2.93 14.25
C PHE A 241 9.36 -3.79 15.49
N THR A 242 8.62 -3.26 16.47
CA THR A 242 8.17 -4.02 17.64
C THR A 242 7.22 -5.15 17.22
N ASN A 243 6.29 -4.88 16.31
CA ASN A 243 5.38 -5.89 15.76
C ASN A 243 6.16 -7.00 15.03
N ALA A 244 7.13 -6.65 14.18
CA ALA A 244 8.03 -7.59 13.50
C ALA A 244 8.92 -8.40 14.45
N ASN A 245 8.79 -8.21 15.76
CA ASN A 245 9.43 -9.00 16.81
C ASN A 245 10.96 -9.03 16.67
N LEU A 246 11.57 -7.95 16.17
CA LEU A 246 13.02 -7.82 16.04
C LEU A 246 13.74 -7.87 17.40
N GLU A 247 13.05 -7.57 18.50
CA GLU A 247 13.60 -7.77 19.84
C GLU A 247 13.88 -9.26 20.12
N SER A 248 13.11 -10.20 19.54
CA SER A 248 13.38 -11.64 19.66
C SER A 248 14.56 -12.11 18.80
N PHE A 249 14.88 -11.39 17.71
CA PHE A 249 16.05 -11.64 16.84
C PHE A 249 17.35 -11.04 17.39
N LEU A 250 17.25 -9.98 18.20
CA LEU A 250 18.37 -9.37 18.91
C LEU A 250 18.59 -9.97 20.30
N ASP A 251 17.74 -10.90 20.75
CA ASP A 251 17.90 -11.62 22.00
C ASP A 251 19.06 -12.64 21.88
N PRO A 252 20.19 -12.43 22.58
CA PRO A 252 21.32 -13.35 22.56
C PRO A 252 20.95 -14.75 23.07
N GLU A 253 19.83 -14.95 23.77
CA GLU A 253 19.36 -16.27 24.19
C GLU A 253 18.74 -17.11 23.05
N ASN A 254 18.24 -16.46 21.98
CA ASN A 254 17.71 -17.13 20.79
C ASN A 254 18.78 -17.47 19.74
N ILE A 255 19.99 -16.94 19.87
CA ILE A 255 21.16 -17.36 19.09
C ILE A 255 21.68 -18.69 19.66
N LYS A 256 20.92 -19.77 19.45
CA LYS A 256 21.43 -21.12 19.64
C LYS A 256 22.43 -21.41 18.52
N LEU A 257 23.69 -21.04 18.74
CA LEU A 257 24.82 -21.61 18.02
C LEU A 257 24.65 -23.13 18.04
N GLU A 258 24.49 -23.73 16.86
CA GLU A 258 24.50 -25.18 16.67
C GLU A 258 25.82 -25.75 17.21
N LYS A 259 25.85 -26.08 18.50
CA LYS A 259 26.88 -26.95 19.07
C LYS A 259 26.58 -28.36 18.61
N ASN A 260 26.97 -28.72 17.38
CA ASN A 260 27.28 -30.10 16.98
C ASN A 260 27.91 -30.17 15.57
N THR A 261 29.15 -29.71 15.45
CA THR A 261 30.09 -30.24 14.46
C THR A 261 31.34 -30.75 15.18
N LYS A 262 31.17 -31.83 15.94
CA LYS A 262 32.29 -32.74 16.20
C LYS A 262 32.48 -33.58 14.95
N VAL A 263 33.44 -33.16 14.13
CA VAL A 263 34.04 -34.01 13.09
C VAL A 263 34.65 -35.22 13.78
N LYS A 264 34.24 -36.42 13.37
CA LYS A 264 34.93 -37.68 13.69
C LYS A 264 35.98 -37.94 12.61
#